data_AF-A0A359FZB2-F1
#
_entry.id   AF-A0A359FZB2-F1
#
_cell.length_a   1.000
_cell.length_b   1.000
_cell.length_c   1.000
_cell.angle_alpha   90.00
_cell.angle_beta   90.00
_cell.angle_gamma   90.00
#
_symmetry.space_group_name_H-M   'P 1'
#
loop_
_entity.id
_entity.type
_entity.pdbx_description
1 polymer ?
#
loop_
_entity_poly.entity_id
_entity_poly.type
_entity_poly.pdbx_seq_one_letter_code
_entity_poly.pdbx_strand_id
1 'polypeptide(L)'
;MKPQELSKRKKPRIVVIGGGFAGLQFVRRLDKSMFDVLLIDKVNHHQFQPLFYQVATSQLEPASISFPLRSIFYGSMSVQIRLTVVDSIDTEQKKVHTGIGAFSYDYLVIALGCKTNFFGNKNMEQHVFTLKSSVDSIRLRNHILMTFERTITAP
;
A
#
# COMPACT_ATOMS: atom_id res chain seq x y z
N MET A 1 35.11 18.91 27.47
CA MET A 1 33.91 19.38 26.74
C MET A 1 32.77 18.42 27.07
N LYS A 2 31.66 18.90 27.66
CA LYS A 2 30.64 18.04 28.29
C LYS A 2 29.78 17.29 27.25
N PRO A 3 29.51 15.98 27.38
CA PRO A 3 28.74 15.17 26.40
C PRO A 3 27.22 15.41 26.33
N GLN A 4 26.69 16.52 26.89
CA GLN A 4 25.25 16.65 27.19
C GLN A 4 24.44 17.54 26.21
N GLU A 5 25.03 18.08 25.14
CA GLU A 5 24.31 18.98 24.20
C GLU A 5 23.84 18.34 22.88
N LEU A 6 24.00 17.03 22.65
CA LEU A 6 23.46 16.36 21.46
C LEU A 6 21.93 16.07 21.52
N SER A 7 21.24 16.53 22.56
CA SER A 7 19.80 16.34 22.71
C SER A 7 19.01 17.41 21.94
N LYS A 8 18.30 16.95 20.89
CA LYS A 8 17.09 17.54 20.25
C LYS A 8 17.24 18.42 19.00
N ARG A 9 17.92 17.94 17.94
CA ARG A 9 17.39 18.24 16.61
C ARG A 9 16.28 17.25 16.28
N LYS A 10 15.05 17.74 16.13
CA LYS A 10 13.91 16.94 15.66
C LYS A 10 14.29 16.40 14.28
N LYS A 11 14.26 15.08 14.11
CA LYS A 11 14.58 14.48 12.80
C LYS A 11 13.61 15.03 11.75
N PRO A 12 14.08 15.41 10.56
CA PRO A 12 13.19 15.75 9.47
C PRO A 12 12.21 14.61 9.19
N ARG A 13 10.95 14.96 8.96
CA ARG A 13 9.87 14.01 8.70
C ARG A 13 9.71 13.76 7.21
N ILE A 14 9.77 12.49 6.83
CA ILE A 14 9.40 12.04 5.50
C ILE A 14 8.00 11.43 5.54
N VAL A 15 7.07 11.97 4.76
CA VAL A 15 5.79 11.30 4.51
C VAL A 15 5.92 10.50 3.23
N VAL A 16 5.64 9.20 3.31
CA VAL A 16 5.62 8.28 2.17
C VAL A 16 4.19 7.86 1.92
N ILE A 17 3.66 8.12 0.73
CA ILE A 17 2.31 7.73 0.34
C ILE A 17 2.39 6.48 -0.53
N GLY A 18 1.90 5.34 -0.02
CA GLY A 18 1.88 4.05 -0.68
C GLY A 18 2.96 3.09 -0.16
N GLY A 19 2.53 2.00 0.47
CA GLY A 19 3.30 0.83 0.92
C GLY A 19 3.42 -0.27 -0.13
N GLY A 20 3.29 0.07 -1.42
CA GLY A 20 3.64 -0.81 -2.55
C GLY A 20 5.14 -1.06 -2.66
N PHE A 21 5.61 -1.59 -3.79
CA PHE A 21 7.04 -1.89 -3.97
C PHE A 21 7.95 -0.70 -3.72
N ALA A 22 7.69 0.43 -4.39
CA ALA A 22 8.56 1.60 -4.31
C ALA A 22 8.63 2.17 -2.89
N GLY A 23 7.48 2.45 -2.28
CA GLY A 23 7.45 3.05 -0.94
C GLY A 23 7.99 2.11 0.13
N LEU A 24 7.68 0.81 0.07
CA LEU A 24 8.24 -0.16 1.00
C LEU A 24 9.77 -0.22 0.88
N GLN A 25 10.30 -0.36 -0.33
CA GLN A 25 11.75 -0.46 -0.54
C GLN A 25 12.49 0.83 -0.19
N PHE A 26 11.88 2.00 -0.43
CA PHE A 26 12.38 3.30 0.00
C PHE A 26 12.54 3.34 1.53
N VAL A 27 11.46 3.07 2.28
CA VAL A 27 11.50 3.11 3.74
C VAL A 27 12.46 2.05 4.31
N ARG A 28 12.55 0.87 3.68
CA ARG A 28 13.50 -0.18 4.09
C ARG A 28 14.96 0.26 3.93
N ARG A 29 15.31 1.01 2.89
CA ARG A 29 16.69 1.46 2.63
C ARG A 29 17.06 2.80 3.26
N LEU A 30 16.07 3.60 3.67
CA LEU A 30 16.30 4.88 4.33
C LEU A 30 17.06 4.70 5.64
N ASP A 31 18.00 5.61 5.92
CA ASP A 31 18.66 5.71 7.22
C ASP A 31 17.69 6.29 8.28
N LYS A 32 17.18 5.42 9.16
CA LYS A 32 16.22 5.80 10.21
C LYS A 32 16.90 6.54 11.38
N SER A 33 18.22 6.63 11.42
CA SER A 33 18.93 7.46 12.40
C SER A 33 18.76 8.95 12.06
N MET A 34 18.62 9.30 10.78
CA MET A 34 18.54 10.67 10.29
C MET A 34 17.11 11.19 10.11
N PHE A 35 16.14 10.31 9.86
CA PHE A 35 14.76 10.70 9.50
C PHE A 35 13.72 10.00 10.35
N ASP A 36 12.59 10.68 10.58
CA ASP A 36 11.35 10.05 11.03
C ASP A 36 10.41 9.86 9.83
N VAL A 37 9.86 8.67 9.68
CA VAL A 37 9.02 8.28 8.54
C VAL A 37 7.58 8.10 8.98
N LEU A 38 6.67 8.68 8.20
CA LEU A 38 5.24 8.38 8.25
C LEU A 38 4.84 7.72 6.92
N LEU A 39 4.59 6.40 6.96
CA LEU A 39 4.05 5.65 5.83
C LEU A 39 2.53 5.66 5.88
N ILE A 40 1.90 6.19 4.83
CA ILE A 40 0.44 6.23 4.67
C ILE A 40 0.05 5.27 3.55
N ASP A 41 -0.85 4.34 3.83
CA ASP A 41 -1.48 3.49 2.81
C ASP A 41 -2.94 3.24 3.17
N LYS A 42 -3.78 2.95 2.17
CA LYS A 42 -5.18 2.55 2.34
C LYS A 42 -5.33 1.06 2.68
N VAL A 43 -4.26 0.28 2.53
CA VAL A 43 -4.16 -1.15 2.87
C VAL A 43 -3.07 -1.34 3.93
N ASN A 44 -3.35 -2.17 4.93
CA ASN A 44 -2.44 -2.37 6.08
C ASN A 44 -1.26 -3.34 5.81
N HIS A 45 -1.15 -3.86 4.60
CA HIS A 45 -0.16 -4.85 4.20
C HIS A 45 0.38 -4.53 2.81
N HIS A 46 1.65 -4.87 2.58
CA HIS A 46 2.23 -4.94 1.25
C HIS A 46 1.68 -6.17 0.52
N GLN A 47 1.26 -5.98 -0.72
CA GLN A 47 0.78 -7.06 -1.59
C GLN A 47 1.86 -7.35 -2.63
N PHE A 48 2.34 -8.59 -2.70
CA PHE A 48 3.31 -9.00 -3.70
C PHE A 48 2.60 -9.25 -5.04
N GLN A 49 2.36 -8.14 -5.73
CA GLN A 49 1.57 -8.07 -6.97
C GLN A 49 1.97 -9.08 -8.07
N PRO A 50 3.26 -9.45 -8.23
CA PRO A 50 3.64 -10.44 -9.23
C PRO A 50 2.88 -11.76 -9.13
N LEU A 51 2.41 -12.18 -7.95
CA LEU A 51 1.76 -13.49 -7.76
C LEU A 51 0.23 -13.42 -7.66
N PHE A 52 -0.39 -12.30 -8.01
CA PHE A 52 -1.86 -12.18 -8.03
C PHE A 52 -2.53 -13.24 -8.92
N TYR A 53 -1.91 -13.58 -10.05
CA TYR A 53 -2.45 -14.61 -10.94
C TYR A 53 -2.52 -15.99 -10.27
N GLN A 54 -1.53 -16.35 -9.44
CA GLN A 54 -1.53 -17.63 -8.72
C GLN A 54 -2.62 -17.70 -7.67
N VAL A 55 -2.94 -16.56 -7.03
CA VAL A 55 -4.11 -16.47 -6.14
C VAL A 55 -5.40 -16.59 -6.95
N ALA A 56 -5.50 -15.92 -8.09
CA ALA A 56 -6.68 -15.98 -8.95
C ALA A 56 -6.95 -17.39 -9.51
N THR A 57 -5.92 -18.21 -9.67
CA THR A 57 -6.04 -19.60 -10.15
C THR A 57 -5.96 -20.64 -9.02
N SER A 58 -6.20 -20.25 -7.76
CA SER A 58 -6.16 -21.13 -6.58
C SER A 58 -4.83 -21.87 -6.33
N GLN A 59 -3.72 -21.44 -6.93
CA GLN A 59 -2.40 -22.03 -6.67
C GLN A 59 -1.80 -21.55 -5.36
N LEU A 60 -2.14 -20.33 -4.93
CA LEU A 60 -1.67 -19.74 -3.68
C LEU A 60 -2.82 -19.15 -2.88
N GLU A 61 -2.67 -19.18 -1.55
CA GLU A 61 -3.55 -18.44 -0.66
C GLU A 61 -3.19 -16.94 -0.66
N PRO A 62 -4.18 -16.03 -0.59
CA PRO A 62 -3.93 -14.59 -0.55
C PRO A 62 -3.00 -14.15 0.58
N ALA A 63 -3.05 -14.85 1.72
CA ALA A 63 -2.21 -14.57 2.88
C ALA A 63 -0.72 -14.80 2.59
N SER A 64 -0.38 -15.75 1.72
CA SER A 64 1.01 -16.09 1.36
C SER A 64 1.72 -14.98 0.56
N ILE A 65 0.96 -14.01 0.03
CA ILE A 65 1.47 -12.88 -0.74
C ILE A 65 1.19 -11.53 -0.06
N SER A 66 0.69 -11.54 1.18
CA SER A 66 0.25 -10.37 1.93
C SER A 66 1.11 -10.18 3.18
N PHE A 67 1.89 -9.11 3.22
CA PHE A 67 2.90 -8.87 4.26
C PHE A 67 2.52 -7.64 5.10
N PRO A 68 2.06 -7.81 6.35
CA PRO A 68 1.60 -6.67 7.17
C PRO A 68 2.69 -5.62 7.35
N LEU A 69 2.38 -4.36 7.00
CA LEU A 69 3.36 -3.27 7.03
C LEU A 69 3.91 -3.06 8.45
N ARG A 70 3.04 -3.21 9.46
CA ARG A 70 3.42 -3.07 10.87
C ARG A 70 4.39 -4.15 11.32
N SER A 71 4.26 -5.37 10.80
CA SER A 71 5.19 -6.45 11.08
C SER A 71 6.54 -6.22 10.40
N ILE A 72 6.55 -5.71 9.16
CA ILE A 72 7.80 -5.43 8.43
C ILE A 72 8.67 -4.39 9.15
N PHE A 73 8.04 -3.39 9.78
CA PHE A 73 8.73 -2.33 10.51
C PHE A 73 8.68 -2.50 12.04
N TYR A 74 8.41 -3.71 12.52
CA TYR A 74 8.40 -4.01 13.94
C TYR A 74 9.75 -3.64 14.59
N GLY A 75 9.70 -3.03 15.77
CA GLY A 75 10.88 -2.55 16.50
C GLY A 75 11.46 -1.21 16.03
N SER A 76 11.00 -0.66 14.90
CA SER A 76 11.42 0.67 14.46
C SER A 76 10.68 1.77 15.21
N MET A 77 11.39 2.58 15.99
CA MET A 77 10.81 3.77 16.63
C MET A 77 10.61 4.96 15.68
N SER A 78 11.33 4.97 14.55
CA SER A 78 11.32 6.07 13.57
C SER A 78 10.40 5.80 12.38
N VAL A 79 9.64 4.70 12.36
CA VAL A 79 8.65 4.42 11.30
C VAL A 79 7.26 4.31 11.90
N GLN A 80 6.37 5.22 11.51
CA GLN A 80 4.96 5.18 11.86
C GLN A 80 4.13 4.83 10.64
N ILE A 81 3.09 4.03 10.83
CA ILE A 81 2.15 3.67 9.77
C ILE A 81 0.77 4.24 10.09
N ARG A 82 0.13 4.83 9.09
CA ARG A 82 -1.28 5.25 9.13
C ARG A 82 -2.05 4.55 8.02
N LEU A 83 -3.14 3.91 8.43
CA LEU A 83 -4.10 3.29 7.52
C LEU A 83 -5.16 4.35 7.18
N THR A 84 -5.02 5.02 6.04
CA THR A 84 -5.96 6.05 5.58
C THR A 84 -5.77 6.32 4.10
N VAL A 85 -6.78 6.92 3.48
CA VAL A 85 -6.72 7.40 2.09
C VAL A 85 -6.20 8.84 2.10
N VAL A 86 -5.32 9.16 1.16
CA VAL A 86 -4.88 10.55 0.92
C VAL A 86 -5.87 11.21 -0.02
N ASP A 87 -6.41 12.35 0.40
CA ASP A 87 -7.41 13.12 -0.35
C ASP A 87 -6.74 14.18 -1.21
N SER A 88 -5.78 14.93 -0.64
CA SER A 88 -5.05 15.99 -1.34
C SER A 88 -3.67 16.26 -0.71
N ILE A 89 -2.83 16.96 -1.47
CA ILE A 89 -1.50 17.40 -1.03
C ILE A 89 -1.46 18.92 -1.15
N ASP A 90 -1.19 19.59 -0.02
CA ASP A 90 -0.89 21.02 0.03
C ASP A 90 0.64 21.19 0.01
N THR A 91 1.15 21.76 -1.08
CA THR A 91 2.60 21.96 -1.29
C THR A 91 3.11 23.26 -0.66
N GLU A 92 2.24 24.26 -0.47
CA GLU A 92 2.59 25.52 0.16
C GLU A 92 2.77 25.34 1.67
N GLN A 93 1.82 24.68 2.32
CA GLN A 93 1.86 24.39 3.75
C GLN A 93 2.61 23.09 4.08
N LYS A 94 3.07 22.35 3.06
CA LYS A 94 3.73 21.05 3.16
C LYS A 94 2.93 20.05 4.02
N LYS A 95 1.68 19.80 3.63
CA LYS A 95 0.76 18.89 4.32
C LYS A 95 0.13 17.87 3.36
N VAL A 96 -0.09 16.67 3.88
CA VAL A 96 -0.92 15.64 3.24
C VAL A 96 -2.24 15.58 3.98
N HIS A 97 -3.35 15.82 3.28
CA HIS A 97 -4.70 15.78 3.84
C HIS A 97 -5.31 14.39 3.67
N THR A 98 -5.97 13.93 4.73
CA THR A 98 -6.63 12.63 4.79
C THR A 98 -7.92 12.76 5.62
N GLY A 99 -8.79 11.76 5.54
CA GLY A 99 -10.01 11.69 6.37
C GLY A 99 -9.78 11.64 7.88
N ILE A 100 -8.55 11.40 8.34
CA ILE A 100 -8.18 11.38 9.77
C ILE A 100 -7.34 12.60 10.18
N GLY A 101 -7.30 13.64 9.34
CA GLY A 101 -6.56 14.87 9.58
C GLY A 101 -5.38 15.07 8.62
N ALA A 102 -4.64 16.15 8.85
CA ALA A 102 -3.51 16.56 8.02
C ALA A 102 -2.17 16.16 8.64
N PHE A 103 -1.24 15.72 7.80
CA PHE A 103 0.11 15.35 8.20
C PHE A 103 1.15 16.26 7.54
N SER A 104 1.86 17.04 8.34
CA SER A 104 2.98 17.87 7.86
C SER A 104 4.19 17.02 7.49
N TYR A 105 4.94 17.46 6.47
CA TYR A 105 6.16 16.83 6.01
C TYR A 105 7.28 17.84 5.77
N ASP A 106 8.53 17.40 5.93
CA ASP A 106 9.70 18.11 5.40
C ASP A 106 10.00 17.63 3.98
N TYR A 107 9.84 16.32 3.74
CA TYR A 107 9.96 15.68 2.44
C TYR A 107 8.76 14.77 2.16
N LEU A 108 8.32 14.74 0.91
CA LEU A 108 7.20 13.92 0.45
C LEU A 108 7.68 12.92 -0.60
N VAL A 109 7.31 11.65 -0.43
CA VAL A 109 7.53 10.58 -1.41
C VAL A 109 6.18 10.04 -1.85
N ILE A 110 5.90 10.12 -3.16
CA ILE A 110 4.66 9.62 -3.75
C ILE A 110 4.94 8.27 -4.42
N ALA A 111 4.39 7.20 -3.86
CA ALA A 111 4.58 5.81 -4.28
C ALA A 111 3.23 5.06 -4.40
N LEU A 112 2.18 5.75 -4.85
CA LEU A 112 0.79 5.28 -4.93
C LEU A 112 0.54 4.14 -5.94
N GLY A 113 1.48 3.90 -6.86
CA GLY A 113 1.30 2.93 -7.94
C GLY A 113 0.34 3.41 -9.02
N CYS A 114 -0.43 2.48 -9.60
CA CYS A 114 -1.34 2.75 -10.72
C CYS A 114 -2.66 1.98 -10.56
N LYS A 115 -3.69 2.40 -11.30
CA LYS A 115 -4.96 1.70 -11.44
C LYS A 115 -5.11 1.14 -12.86
N THR A 116 -6.00 0.16 -13.04
CA THR A 116 -6.40 -0.29 -14.39
C THR A 116 -7.02 0.88 -15.15
N ASN A 117 -6.65 1.03 -16.41
CA ASN A 117 -7.22 2.02 -17.31
C ASN A 117 -7.99 1.29 -18.42
N PHE A 118 -9.27 1.63 -18.57
CA PHE A 118 -10.14 1.08 -19.63
C PHE A 118 -10.23 2.00 -20.85
N PHE A 119 -9.47 3.11 -20.88
CA PHE A 119 -9.40 4.04 -22.02
C PHE A 119 -10.78 4.56 -22.48
N GLY A 120 -11.70 4.76 -21.52
CA GLY A 120 -13.07 5.21 -21.80
C GLY A 120 -14.06 4.10 -22.18
N ASN A 121 -13.62 2.85 -22.34
CA ASN A 121 -14.51 1.74 -22.67
C ASN A 121 -15.34 1.30 -21.44
N LYS A 122 -16.52 1.89 -21.30
CA LYS A 122 -17.47 1.58 -20.22
C LYS A 122 -18.03 0.17 -20.28
N ASN A 123 -18.16 -0.40 -21.47
CA ASN A 123 -18.61 -1.78 -21.62
C ASN A 123 -17.58 -2.75 -21.05
N MET A 124 -16.29 -2.58 -21.37
CA MET A 124 -15.23 -3.39 -20.77
C MET A 124 -15.18 -3.23 -19.26
N GLU A 125 -15.19 -2.00 -18.75
CA GLU A 125 -15.13 -1.70 -17.30
C GLU A 125 -16.22 -2.45 -16.50
N GLN A 126 -17.40 -2.67 -17.09
CA GLN A 126 -18.51 -3.37 -16.44
C GLN A 126 -18.43 -4.90 -16.52
N HIS A 127 -17.76 -5.45 -17.53
CA HIS A 127 -17.84 -6.89 -17.87
C HIS A 127 -16.54 -7.67 -17.66
N VAL A 128 -15.40 -7.01 -17.41
CA VAL A 128 -14.12 -7.70 -17.22
C VAL A 128 -13.64 -7.66 -15.77
N PHE A 129 -12.95 -8.72 -15.37
CA PHE A 129 -12.23 -8.75 -14.09
C PHE A 129 -10.90 -8.00 -14.23
N THR A 130 -10.53 -7.25 -13.20
CA THR A 130 -9.18 -6.72 -13.03
C THR A 130 -8.32 -7.69 -12.22
N LEU A 131 -7.01 -7.43 -12.17
CA LEU A 131 -6.06 -8.18 -11.35
C LEU A 131 -5.01 -7.24 -10.74
N LYS A 132 -5.49 -6.22 -10.01
CA LYS A 132 -4.65 -5.17 -9.39
C LYS A 132 -4.59 -5.23 -7.88
N SER A 133 -5.32 -6.15 -7.25
CA SER A 133 -5.31 -6.33 -5.80
C SER A 133 -5.51 -7.80 -5.39
N SER A 134 -5.19 -8.13 -4.14
CA SER A 134 -5.54 -9.44 -3.58
C SER A 134 -7.06 -9.68 -3.60
N VAL A 135 -7.87 -8.62 -3.44
CA VAL A 135 -9.34 -8.71 -3.52
C VAL A 135 -9.80 -9.06 -4.94
N ASP A 136 -9.20 -8.43 -5.95
CA ASP A 136 -9.45 -8.75 -7.35
C ASP A 136 -9.16 -10.23 -7.65
N SER A 137 -8.02 -10.72 -7.13
CA SER A 137 -7.58 -12.10 -7.30
C SER A 137 -8.57 -13.09 -6.69
N ILE A 138 -9.03 -12.83 -5.45
CA ILE A 138 -10.05 -13.65 -4.78
C ILE A 138 -11.37 -13.63 -5.55
N ARG A 139 -11.78 -12.46 -6.05
CA ARG A 139 -13.01 -12.31 -6.82
C ARG A 139 -12.96 -13.13 -8.11
N LEU A 140 -11.85 -13.08 -8.84
CA LEU A 140 -11.64 -13.87 -10.05
C LEU A 140 -11.60 -15.37 -9.76
N ARG A 141 -10.88 -15.79 -8.70
CA ARG A 141 -10.86 -17.18 -8.21
C ARG A 141 -12.26 -17.72 -7.97
N ASN A 142 -13.06 -17.00 -7.19
CA ASN A 142 -14.41 -17.42 -6.85
C ASN A 142 -15.31 -17.46 -8.10
N HIS A 143 -15.14 -16.53 -9.04
CA HIS A 143 -15.87 -16.55 -10.30
C HIS A 143 -15.56 -17.81 -11.12
N ILE A 144 -14.27 -18.16 -11.27
CA ILE A 144 -13.85 -19.37 -11.98
C ILE A 144 -14.46 -20.61 -11.32
N LEU A 145 -14.30 -20.78 -10.01
CA LEU A 145 -14.82 -21.94 -9.28
C LEU A 145 -16.34 -22.05 -9.39
N MET A 146 -17.08 -20.96 -9.14
CA MET A 146 -18.53 -20.94 -9.23
C MET A 146 -19.05 -21.18 -10.66
N THR A 147 -18.25 -20.88 -11.68
CA THR A 147 -18.61 -21.15 -13.08
C THR A 147 -18.59 -22.65 -13.37
N PHE A 148 -17.60 -23.38 -12.86
CA PHE A 148 -17.59 -24.84 -12.91
C PHE A 148 -18.80 -25.43 -12.18
N GLU A 149 -19.07 -24.99 -10.95
CA GLU A 149 -20.24 -25.48 -10.18
C GLU A 149 -21.58 -25.23 -10.90
N ARG A 150 -21.76 -24.07 -11.52
CA ARG A 150 -22.99 -23.75 -12.27
C ARG A 150 -23.17 -24.58 -13.53
N THR A 151 -22.07 -25.05 -14.12
CA THR A 151 -22.11 -25.86 -15.34
C THR A 151 -22.37 -27.33 -15.03
N ILE A 152 -21.97 -27.77 -13.83
CA ILE A 152 -22.28 -29.10 -13.29
C ILE A 152 -23.67 -29.04 -12.62
N THR A 153 -24.71 -28.84 -13.43
CA THR A 153 -26.09 -29.05 -13.00
C THR A 153 -26.53 -30.46 -13.40
N ALA A 154 -27.21 -31.16 -12.47
CA ALA A 154 -27.93 -32.39 -12.80
C ALA A 154 -29.01 -32.09 -13.86
N PRO A 155 -29.31 -33.04 -14.77
CA PRO A 155 -30.37 -32.89 -15.76
C PRO A 155 -31.75 -32.67 -15.13
#